data_AF-A0A0J8B0H7-F1
#
_entry.id   AF-A0A0J8B0H7-F1
#
_cell.length_a   1.000
_cell.length_b   1.000
_cell.length_c   1.000
_cell.angle_alpha   90.00
_cell.angle_beta   90.00
_cell.angle_gamma   90.00
#
_symmetry.space_group_name_H-M   'P 1'
#
loop_
_entity.id
_entity.type
_entity.pdbx_description
1 polymer ?
#
loop_
_entity_poly.entity_id
_entity_poly.type
_entity_poly.pdbx_seq_one_letter_code
_entity_poly.pdbx_strand_id
1 'polypeptide(L)' 'MAEINIGGDPNDRSYRYKRPRCTTKIEGRGNGIKTVIPNMLDVANALKMTPSYPTKFFGIEL' A
#
# COMPACT_ATOMS: atom_id res chain seq x y z
N MET A 1 6.18 -2.53 13.09
CA MET A 1 6.18 -1.94 11.73
C MET A 1 5.95 -0.44 11.84
N ALA A 2 6.59 0.39 11.01
CA ALA A 2 6.28 1.83 10.99
C ALA A 2 4.89 2.04 10.37
N GLU A 3 3.95 2.60 11.12
CA GLU A 3 2.62 2.96 10.64
C GLU A 3 2.62 4.40 10.12
N ILE A 4 1.86 4.68 9.06
CA ILE A 4 1.71 6.01 8.46
C ILE A 4 0.26 6.46 8.61
N ASN A 5 0.06 7.75 8.82
CA ASN A 5 -1.26 8.38 8.86
C ASN A 5 -2.00 8.24 7.52
N ILE A 6 -3.30 7.90 7.57
CA ILE A 6 -4.17 7.80 6.39
C ILE A 6 -4.64 9.21 6.04
N GLY A 7 -3.82 9.94 5.28
CA GLY A 7 -4.03 11.37 5.02
C GLY A 7 -3.70 12.24 6.24
N GLY A 8 -3.62 13.56 6.01
CA GLY A 8 -3.19 14.53 7.03
C GLY A 8 -1.68 14.68 7.17
N ASP A 9 -1.23 15.30 8.25
CA ASP A 9 0.17 15.62 8.49
C ASP A 9 1.01 14.37 8.80
N PRO A 10 2.12 14.12 8.08
CA PRO A 10 3.00 12.98 8.34
C PRO A 10 3.66 12.99 9.74
N ASN A 11 3.71 14.17 10.36
CA ASN A 11 4.39 14.39 11.64
C ASN A 11 3.45 14.30 12.85
N ASP A 12 2.13 14.22 12.65
CA ASP A 12 1.18 14.06 13.76
C ASP A 12 1.24 12.62 14.31
N ARG A 13 1.81 12.48 15.51
CA ARG A 13 1.94 11.18 16.18
C ARG A 13 0.62 10.66 16.74
N SER A 14 -0.32 11.55 17.02
CA SER A 14 -1.61 11.27 17.67
C SER A 14 -2.74 10.98 16.69
N TYR A 15 -2.44 11.01 15.39
CA TYR A 15 -3.43 10.75 14.36
C TYR A 15 -4.09 9.38 14.53
N ARG A 16 -5.43 9.36 14.49
CA ARG A 16 -6.23 8.19 14.87
C ARG A 16 -6.21 7.08 13.81
N TYR A 17 -6.15 7.43 12.53
CA TYR A 17 -6.27 6.47 11.43
C TYR A 17 -4.92 6.20 10.80
N LYS A 18 -4.33 5.04 11.08
CA LYS A 18 -3.02 4.66 10.57
C LYS A 18 -3.13 3.44 9.65
N ARG A 19 -2.20 3.33 8.70
CA ARG A 19 -2.01 2.17 7.83
C ARG A 19 -0.56 1.70 7.87
N PRO A 20 -0.29 0.42 7.63
CA PRO A 20 1.08 -0.05 7.42
C PRO A 20 1.67 0.58 6.15
N ARG A 21 2.99 0.81 6.11
CA ARG A 21 3.69 1.23 4.88
C ARG A 21 3.55 0.15 3.82
N CYS A 22 3.28 0.50 2.56
CA CYS A 22 3.35 -0.47 1.46
C CYS A 22 4.77 -1.01 1.33
N THR A 23 4.91 -2.33 1.32
CA THR A 23 6.17 -3.01 1.02
C THR A 23 6.12 -3.44 -0.43
N THR A 24 7.14 -3.10 -1.22
CA THR A 24 7.24 -3.52 -2.62
C THR A 24 8.34 -4.56 -2.77
N LYS A 25 8.09 -5.54 -3.62
CA LYS A 25 9.04 -6.57 -4.01
C LYS A 25 9.03 -6.65 -5.53
N ILE A 26 10.20 -6.53 -6.14
CA ILE A 26 10.36 -6.70 -7.59
C ILE A 26 10.58 -8.19 -7.85
N GLU A 27 9.82 -8.76 -8.78
CA GLU A 27 10.00 -10.12 -9.26
C GLU A 27 10.19 -10.14 -10.78
N GLY A 28 11.10 -11.00 -11.25
CA GLY A 28 11.44 -11.06 -12.68
C GLY A 28 12.40 -9.95 -13.13
N ARG A 29 12.81 -10.01 -14.41
CA ARG A 29 13.72 -9.06 -15.07
C ARG A 29 13.34 -8.97 -16.55
N GLY A 30 13.66 -7.85 -17.21
CA GLY A 30 13.33 -7.63 -18.62
C GLY A 30 11.82 -7.57 -18.87
N ASN A 31 11.35 -8.22 -19.93
CA ASN A 31 9.93 -8.22 -20.34
C ASN A 31 8.97 -8.92 -19.36
N GLY A 32 9.49 -9.52 -18.28
CA GLY A 32 8.71 -10.18 -17.23
C GLY A 32 8.86 -9.55 -15.85
N ILE A 33 9.31 -8.29 -15.76
CA ILE A 33 9.40 -7.58 -14.48
C ILE A 33 8.01 -7.25 -13.94
N LYS A 34 7.76 -7.55 -12.66
CA LYS A 34 6.52 -7.20 -11.97
C LYS A 34 6.79 -6.67 -10.57
N THR A 35 5.98 -5.71 -10.16
CA THR A 35 6.01 -5.14 -8.80
C THR A 35 4.93 -5.81 -7.96
N VAL A 36 5.35 -6.61 -6.97
CA VAL A 36 4.48 -7.31 -6.04
C VAL A 36 4.40 -6.55 -4.73
N ILE A 37 3.20 -6.36 -4.21
CA ILE A 37 2.96 -5.71 -2.91
C ILE A 37 2.48 -6.79 -1.92
N PRO A 38 3.38 -7.47 -1.18
CA PRO A 38 3.02 -8.58 -0.30
C PRO A 38 2.07 -8.19 0.84
N ASN A 39 2.13 -6.95 1.32
CA ASN A 39 1.32 -6.48 2.44
C ASN A 39 0.04 -5.73 2.02
N MET A 40 -0.42 -5.93 0.79
CA MET A 40 -1.62 -5.25 0.27
C MET A 40 -2.87 -5.57 1.09
N LEU A 41 -2.97 -6.78 1.65
CA LEU A 41 -4.10 -7.18 2.48
C LEU A 41 -4.21 -6.32 3.75
N ASP A 42 -3.08 -6.10 4.45
CA ASP A 42 -3.05 -5.31 5.67
C ASP A 42 -3.35 -3.83 5.40
N VAL A 43 -2.81 -3.30 4.29
CA VAL A 43 -3.10 -1.93 3.83
C VAL A 43 -4.59 -1.77 3.50
N ALA A 44 -5.17 -2.74 2.79
CA ALA A 44 -6.58 -2.71 2.40
C ALA A 44 -7.51 -2.80 3.62
N ASN A 45 -7.17 -3.63 4.61
CA ASN A 45 -7.89 -3.73 5.88
C ASN A 45 -7.89 -2.40 6.65
N ALA A 46 -6.75 -1.71 6.73
CA ALA A 46 -6.64 -0.39 7.37
C ALA A 46 -7.51 0.68 6.68
N LEU A 47 -7.66 0.57 5.35
CA LEU A 47 -8.50 1.46 4.54
C LEU A 47 -9.98 1.04 4.48
N LYS A 48 -10.34 -0.12 5.08
CA LYS A 48 -11.69 -0.72 4.97
C LYS A 48 -12.13 -0.96 3.53
N MET A 49 -11.20 -1.33 2.64
CA MET A 49 -11.46 -1.63 1.25
C MET A 49 -11.01 -3.04 0.90
N THR A 50 -11.55 -3.60 -0.19
CA THR A 50 -11.05 -4.87 -0.75
C THR A 50 -9.69 -4.65 -1.42
N PRO A 51 -8.69 -5.54 -1.27
CA PRO A 51 -7.36 -5.37 -1.86
C PRO A 51 -7.36 -5.30 -3.41
N SER A 52 -8.40 -5.81 -4.06
CA SER A 52 -8.56 -5.71 -5.52
C SER A 52 -8.71 -4.27 -6.01
N TYR A 53 -9.29 -3.38 -5.19
CA TYR A 53 -9.50 -1.99 -5.56
C TYR A 53 -8.20 -1.18 -5.70
N PRO A 54 -7.32 -1.11 -4.67
CA PRO A 54 -6.05 -0.41 -4.81
C PRO A 54 -5.14 -1.08 -5.85
N THR A 55 -5.17 -2.41 -5.97
CA THR A 55 -4.39 -3.14 -6.98
C THR A 55 -4.82 -2.78 -8.41
N LYS A 56 -6.13 -2.64 -8.65
CA LYS A 56 -6.65 -2.19 -9.94
C LYS A 56 -6.29 -0.73 -10.24
N PHE A 57 -6.35 0.14 -9.22
CA PHE A 57 -5.94 1.54 -9.37
C PHE A 57 -4.48 1.66 -9.81
N PHE A 58 -3.57 0.90 -9.17
CA PHE A 58 -2.16 0.88 -9.59
C PHE A 58 -1.95 0.39 -11.02
N GLY A 59 -2.77 -0.54 -11.51
CA GLY A 59 -2.67 -1.00 -12.90
C GLY A 59 -3.16 -0.02 -13.97
N ILE A 60 -3.83 1.08 -13.57
CA ILE A 60 -4.31 2.12 -14.49
C ILE A 60 -3.38 3.34 -14.46
N GLU A 61 -2.89 3.71 -13.28
CA GLU A 61 -2.14 4.96 -13.07
C GLU A 61 -0.61 4.81 -13.25
N LEU A 62 -0.07 3.59 -13.22
CA LEU A 62 1.36 3.29 -13.39
C LEU A 62 1.70 2.93 -14.83
#